data_AF-A0A069DM93-F1
#
_entry.id   AF-A0A069DM93-F1
#
_cell.length_a   1.000
_cell.length_b   1.000
_cell.length_c   1.000
_cell.angle_alpha   90.00
_cell.angle_beta   90.00
_cell.angle_gamma   90.00
#
_symmetry.space_group_name_H-M   'P 1'
#
loop_
_entity.id
_entity.type
_entity.pdbx_description
1 polymer ?
#
loop_
_entity_poly.entity_id
_entity_poly.type
_entity_poly.pdbx_seq_one_letter_code
_entity_poly.pdbx_strand_id
1 'polypeptide(L)'
;MYVSRATIQVPDELKVEIENLKDKFNAKTTYGVIESLIQIYKDFQNYKQEIKKEKARLEKEALEIGEDHKQKFVALKQELNLNENSSALEFLLHHYTTSNRLDKSTFELYRSLK
;
A
#
# COMPACT_ATOMS: atom_id res chain seq x y z
N MET A 1 -12.96 34.12 4.56
CA MET A 1 -11.52 33.94 4.26
C MET A 1 -11.06 35.14 3.45
N TYR A 2 -10.09 35.90 3.95
CA TYR A 2 -9.50 37.02 3.19
C TYR A 2 -8.57 36.46 2.12
N VAL A 3 -8.87 36.73 0.84
CA VAL A 3 -7.97 36.39 -0.27
C VAL A 3 -6.89 37.46 -0.30
N SER A 4 -5.74 37.16 0.30
CA SER A 4 -4.55 38.01 0.19
C SER A 4 -4.00 37.91 -1.22
N ARG A 5 -3.90 39.03 -1.94
CA ARG A 5 -3.31 39.09 -3.28
C ARG A 5 -1.87 39.55 -3.15
N ALA A 6 -0.94 38.68 -3.49
CA ALA A 6 0.48 39.00 -3.61
C ALA A 6 0.90 38.90 -5.07
N THR A 7 1.67 39.87 -5.54
CA THR A 7 2.28 39.83 -6.88
C THR A 7 3.57 39.03 -6.82
N ILE A 8 3.71 38.08 -7.73
CA ILE A 8 4.94 37.32 -7.94
C ILE A 8 5.51 37.70 -9.31
N GLN A 9 6.82 37.93 -9.38
CA GLN A 9 7.50 38.12 -10.65
C GLN A 9 7.87 36.77 -11.22
N VAL A 10 7.50 36.55 -12.48
CA VAL A 10 7.70 35.29 -13.19
C VAL A 10 8.26 35.63 -14.58
N PRO A 11 9.28 34.90 -15.07
CA PRO A 11 9.76 35.00 -16.45
C PRO A 11 8.62 34.90 -17.47
N ASP A 12 8.74 35.64 -18.57
CA ASP A 12 7.67 35.71 -19.59
C ASP A 12 7.43 34.35 -20.26
N GLU A 13 8.46 33.53 -20.41
CA GLU A 13 8.38 32.14 -20.90
C GLU A 13 7.38 31.32 -20.06
N LEU A 14 7.48 31.39 -18.73
CA LEU A 14 6.59 30.68 -17.82
C LEU A 14 5.16 31.25 -17.83
N LYS A 15 4.99 32.57 -18.06
CA LYS A 15 3.64 33.15 -18.22
C LYS A 15 2.96 32.58 -19.47
N VAL A 16 3.69 32.45 -20.57
CA VAL A 16 3.20 31.86 -21.82
C VAL A 16 2.80 30.40 -21.59
N GLU A 17 3.63 29.63 -20.89
CA GLU A 17 3.27 28.25 -20.53
C GLU A 17 2.00 28.17 -19.69
N ILE A 18 1.83 29.04 -18.68
CA ILE A 18 0.63 29.05 -17.84
C ILE A 18 -0.62 29.43 -18.66
N GLU A 19 -0.52 30.38 -19.59
CA GLU A 19 -1.62 30.70 -20.49
C GLU A 19 -2.00 29.53 -21.40
N ASN A 20 -1.02 28.79 -21.93
CA ASN A 20 -1.27 27.59 -22.74
C ASN A 20 -1.93 26.45 -21.95
N LEU A 21 -1.79 26.45 -20.62
CA LEU A 21 -2.41 25.47 -19.75
C LEU A 21 -3.88 25.76 -19.43
N LYS A 22 -4.39 26.97 -19.74
CA LYS A 22 -5.79 27.36 -19.45
C LYS A 22 -6.81 26.43 -20.09
N ASP A 23 -6.60 26.07 -21.35
CA ASP A 23 -7.50 25.16 -22.07
C ASP A 23 -7.44 23.74 -21.49
N LYS A 24 -6.24 23.29 -21.07
CA LYS A 24 -6.07 21.96 -20.46
C LYS A 24 -6.76 21.85 -19.10
N PHE A 25 -6.77 22.93 -18.33
CA PHE A 25 -7.42 22.98 -17.00
C PHE A 25 -8.84 23.54 -17.02
N ASN A 26 -9.40 23.87 -18.20
CA ASN A 26 -10.67 24.58 -18.34
C ASN A 26 -10.74 25.86 -17.47
N ALA A 27 -9.61 26.53 -17.30
CA ALA A 27 -9.46 27.67 -16.41
C ALA A 27 -9.60 28.99 -17.19
N LYS A 28 -10.48 29.88 -16.72
CA LYS A 28 -10.69 31.19 -17.35
C LYS A 28 -9.55 32.17 -17.09
N THR A 29 -8.79 31.96 -16.02
CA THR A 29 -7.73 32.87 -15.56
C THR A 29 -6.45 32.11 -15.24
N THR A 30 -5.31 32.79 -15.40
CA THR A 30 -3.98 32.34 -14.98
C THR A 30 -3.98 31.91 -13.50
N TYR A 31 -4.72 32.64 -12.66
CA TYR A 31 -4.89 32.32 -11.25
C TYR A 31 -5.55 30.95 -11.03
N GLY A 32 -6.62 30.63 -11.77
CA GLY A 32 -7.28 29.32 -11.68
C GLY A 32 -6.40 28.17 -12.16
N VAL A 33 -5.51 28.41 -13.14
CA VAL A 33 -4.48 27.44 -13.54
C VAL A 33 -3.50 27.20 -12.39
N ILE A 34 -3.00 28.27 -11.77
CA ILE A 34 -2.06 28.17 -10.64
C ILE A 34 -2.68 27.43 -9.45
N GLU A 35 -3.95 27.71 -9.12
CA GLU A 35 -4.68 26.98 -8.08
C GLU A 35 -4.77 25.48 -8.41
N SER A 36 -5.09 25.15 -9.67
CA SER A 36 -5.18 23.76 -10.13
C SER A 36 -3.83 23.05 -10.04
N LEU A 37 -2.74 23.70 -10.44
CA LEU A 37 -1.38 23.16 -10.33
C LEU A 37 -0.97 22.92 -8.88
N ILE A 38 -1.28 23.86 -7.98
CA ILE A 38 -1.03 23.71 -6.54
C ILE A 38 -1.83 22.53 -5.98
N GLN A 39 -3.09 22.38 -6.39
CA GLN A 39 -3.93 21.28 -5.93
C GLN A 39 -3.39 19.93 -6.42
N ILE A 40 -3.00 19.82 -7.68
CA ILE A 40 -2.37 18.62 -8.24
C ILE A 40 -1.10 18.25 -7.47
N TYR A 41 -0.27 19.24 -7.13
CA TYR A 41 0.92 18.98 -6.33
C TYR A 41 0.55 18.43 -4.94
N LYS A 42 -0.43 19.01 -4.26
CA LYS A 42 -0.90 18.52 -2.95
C LYS A 42 -1.45 17.10 -3.06
N ASP A 43 -2.29 16.84 -4.05
CA ASP A 43 -2.89 15.52 -4.27
C ASP A 43 -1.82 14.48 -4.57
N PHE A 44 -0.79 14.83 -5.36
CA PHE A 44 0.35 13.96 -5.62
C PHE A 44 1.17 13.66 -4.36
N GLN A 45 1.41 14.65 -3.50
CA GLN A 45 2.11 14.41 -2.23
C GLN A 45 1.30 13.50 -1.30
N ASN A 46 -0.02 13.71 -1.23
CA ASN A 46 -0.92 12.85 -0.46
C ASN A 46 -0.92 11.42 -1.01
N TYR A 47 -1.05 11.25 -2.33
CA TYR A 47 -0.98 9.95 -2.98
C TYR A 47 0.33 9.21 -2.67
N LYS A 48 1.47 9.91 -2.72
CA LYS A 48 2.78 9.34 -2.38
C LYS A 48 2.84 8.86 -0.94
N GLN A 49 2.22 9.58 0.00
CA GLN A 49 2.14 9.17 1.40
C GLN A 49 1.25 7.93 1.57
N GLU A 50 0.10 7.89 0.90
CA GLU A 50 -0.82 6.74 0.94
C GLU A 50 -0.18 5.48 0.36
N ILE A 51 0.53 5.57 -0.78
CA ILE A 51 1.31 4.43 -1.30
C ILE A 51 2.34 3.95 -0.28
N LYS A 52 3.05 4.87 0.38
CA LYS A 52 4.07 4.50 1.37
C LYS A 52 3.44 3.78 2.57
N LYS A 53 2.28 4.25 3.05
CA LYS A 53 1.52 3.59 4.12
C LYS A 53 1.03 2.21 3.69
N GLU A 54 0.47 2.10 2.49
CA GLU A 54 -0.04 0.84 1.98
C GLU A 54 1.08 -0.18 1.78
N LYS A 55 2.23 0.25 1.25
CA LYS A 55 3.41 -0.62 1.15
C LYS A 55 3.90 -1.09 2.51
N ALA A 56 3.97 -0.20 3.50
CA ALA A 56 4.34 -0.57 4.87
C ALA A 56 3.30 -1.50 5.53
N ARG A 57 2.01 -1.34 5.22
CA ARG A 57 0.93 -2.22 5.66
C ARG A 57 1.10 -3.62 5.05
N LEU A 58 1.29 -3.69 3.73
CA LEU A 58 1.56 -4.94 3.02
C LEU A 58 2.83 -5.61 3.52
N GLU A 59 3.92 -4.88 3.76
CA GLU A 59 5.15 -5.44 4.34
C GLU A 59 4.94 -5.98 5.76
N LYS A 60 4.07 -5.36 6.56
CA LYS A 60 3.76 -5.82 7.92
C LYS A 60 2.81 -7.02 7.95
N GLU A 61 1.88 -7.08 7.00
CA GLU A 61 0.84 -8.11 6.96
C GLU A 61 1.21 -9.30 6.06
N ALA A 62 2.12 -9.12 5.09
CA ALA A 62 2.58 -10.19 4.23
C ALA A 62 3.54 -11.11 4.98
N LEU A 63 3.18 -12.39 5.01
CA LEU A 63 4.05 -13.44 5.51
C LEU A 63 4.90 -13.98 4.36
N GLU A 64 6.18 -13.59 4.30
CA GLU A 64 7.14 -14.20 3.39
C GLU A 64 7.71 -15.48 4.00
N ILE A 65 7.31 -16.64 3.45
CA ILE A 65 7.71 -17.96 3.95
C ILE A 65 8.87 -18.59 3.18
N GLY A 66 9.45 -17.94 2.18
CA GLY A 66 10.53 -18.52 1.34
C GLY A 66 10.02 -19.62 0.39
N GLU A 67 10.77 -19.90 -0.68
CA GLU A 67 10.29 -20.75 -1.78
C GLU A 67 10.07 -22.21 -1.35
N ASP A 68 10.98 -22.77 -0.55
CA ASP A 68 10.89 -24.15 -0.07
C ASP A 68 9.64 -24.40 0.78
N HIS A 69 9.25 -23.43 1.62
CA HIS A 69 8.03 -23.57 2.43
C HIS A 69 6.76 -23.35 1.61
N LYS A 70 6.79 -22.52 0.55
CA LYS A 70 5.68 -22.41 -0.40
C LYS A 70 5.40 -23.75 -1.07
N GLN A 71 6.45 -24.46 -1.50
CA GLN A 71 6.29 -25.78 -2.12
C GLN A 71 5.68 -26.79 -1.14
N LYS A 72 6.18 -26.83 0.10
CA LYS A 72 5.60 -27.67 1.17
C LYS A 72 4.14 -27.32 1.45
N PHE A 73 3.80 -26.02 1.47
CA PHE A 73 2.44 -25.53 1.66
C PHE A 73 1.51 -25.96 0.52
N VAL A 74 1.95 -25.83 -0.74
CA VAL A 74 1.16 -26.26 -1.90
C VAL A 74 0.91 -27.77 -1.88
N ALA A 75 1.92 -28.57 -1.54
CA ALA A 75 1.78 -30.02 -1.40
C ALA A 75 0.76 -30.39 -0.31
N LEU A 76 0.86 -29.76 0.87
CA LEU A 76 -0.06 -29.96 1.98
C LEU A 76 -1.50 -29.54 1.61
N LYS A 77 -1.65 -28.42 0.89
CA LYS A 77 -2.94 -27.91 0.43
C LYS A 77 -3.63 -28.92 -0.50
N GLN A 78 -2.86 -29.55 -1.40
CA GLN A 78 -3.35 -30.60 -2.28
C GLN A 78 -3.73 -31.87 -1.51
N GLU A 79 -2.90 -32.31 -0.58
CA GLU A 79 -3.16 -33.50 0.26
C GLU A 79 -4.43 -33.35 1.09
N LEU A 80 -4.63 -32.19 1.71
CA LEU A 80 -5.79 -31.88 2.55
C LEU A 80 -7.01 -31.38 1.75
N ASN A 81 -6.90 -31.32 0.42
CA ASN A 81 -7.94 -30.84 -0.49
C ASN A 81 -8.51 -29.46 -0.11
N LEU A 82 -7.62 -28.56 0.33
CA LEU A 82 -7.98 -27.22 0.75
C LEU A 82 -8.03 -26.30 -0.48
N ASN A 83 -9.16 -25.65 -0.71
CA ASN A 83 -9.33 -24.80 -1.89
C ASN A 83 -8.69 -23.41 -1.72
N GLU A 84 -8.72 -22.88 -0.50
CA GLU A 84 -8.20 -21.55 -0.18
C GLU A 84 -6.92 -21.62 0.66
N ASN A 85 -6.03 -20.64 0.50
CA ASN A 85 -4.80 -20.56 1.29
C ASN A 85 -5.11 -20.23 2.76
N SER A 86 -6.17 -19.46 3.00
CA SER A 86 -6.73 -19.14 4.32
C SER A 86 -7.11 -20.40 5.09
N SER A 87 -7.68 -21.42 4.44
CA SER A 87 -8.20 -22.61 5.13
C SER A 87 -7.12 -23.38 5.91
N ALA A 88 -5.89 -23.47 5.36
CA ALA A 88 -4.77 -24.11 6.06
C ALA A 88 -4.32 -23.30 7.28
N LEU A 89 -4.31 -21.96 7.16
CA LEU A 89 -3.98 -21.06 8.24
C LEU A 89 -5.03 -21.10 9.35
N GLU A 90 -6.31 -21.07 8.99
CA GLU A 90 -7.44 -21.17 9.92
C GLU A 90 -7.45 -22.50 10.65
N PHE A 91 -7.15 -23.60 9.97
CA PHE A 91 -6.99 -24.92 10.59
C PHE A 91 -5.88 -24.90 11.66
N LEU A 92 -4.70 -24.34 11.34
CA LEU A 92 -3.59 -24.23 12.30
C LEU A 92 -3.95 -23.34 13.49
N LEU A 93 -4.58 -22.18 13.25
CA LEU A 93 -5.02 -21.26 14.31
C LEU A 93 -6.08 -21.91 15.21
N HIS A 94 -7.05 -22.60 14.61
CA HIS A 94 -8.09 -23.31 15.36
C HIS A 94 -7.50 -24.44 16.20
N HIS A 95 -6.61 -25.24 15.63
CA HIS A 95 -5.92 -26.31 16.37
C HIS A 95 -5.10 -25.75 17.54
N TYR A 96 -4.33 -24.69 17.32
CA TYR A 96 -3.52 -24.06 18.37
C TYR A 96 -4.38 -23.49 19.52
N THR A 97 -5.53 -22.89 19.20
CA THR A 97 -6.42 -22.27 20.19
C THR A 97 -7.31 -23.25 20.94
N THR A 98 -7.64 -24.41 20.35
CA THR A 98 -8.58 -25.39 20.93
C THR A 98 -7.91 -26.65 21.46
N SER A 99 -6.69 -26.98 21.01
CA SER A 99 -5.99 -28.19 21.45
C SER A 99 -5.30 -27.95 22.79
N ASN A 100 -5.76 -28.64 23.84
CA ASN A 100 -5.07 -28.69 25.15
C ASN A 100 -3.83 -29.61 25.14
N ARG A 101 -3.43 -30.12 23.96
CA ARG A 101 -2.29 -31.03 23.79
C ARG A 101 -1.39 -30.49 22.68
N LEU A 102 -0.48 -29.61 23.05
CA LEU A 102 0.73 -29.40 22.26
C LEU A 102 1.59 -30.67 22.44
N ASP A 103 1.64 -31.50 21.40
CA ASP A 103 2.50 -32.68 21.42
C ASP A 103 3.98 -32.28 21.54
N LYS A 104 4.78 -33.14 22.15
CA LYS A 104 6.22 -32.93 22.40
C LYS A 104 6.97 -32.65 21.10
N SER A 105 6.54 -33.28 19.99
CA SER A 105 7.08 -33.03 18.65
C SER A 105 6.91 -31.59 18.17
N THR A 106 5.79 -30.94 18.47
CA THR A 106 5.52 -29.54 18.13
C THR A 106 6.38 -28.59 18.96
N PHE A 107 6.67 -28.94 20.22
CA PHE A 107 7.57 -28.17 21.08
C PHE A 107 9.04 -28.29 20.65
N GLU A 108 9.47 -29.49 20.23
CA GLU A 108 10.82 -29.70 19.67
C GLU A 108 11.00 -28.95 18.34
N LEU A 109 9.97 -28.92 17.49
CA LEU A 109 9.97 -28.08 16.28
C LEU A 109 10.09 -26.58 16.64
N TYR A 110 9.37 -26.10 17.65
CA TYR A 110 9.51 -24.71 18.09
C TYR A 110 10.93 -24.40 18.59
N ARG A 111 11.57 -25.33 19.30
CA ARG A 111 12.98 -25.16 19.74
C ARG A 111 13.97 -25.13 18.60
N SER A 112 13.75 -25.88 17.52
CA SER A 112 14.69 -25.93 16.39
C SER A 112 14.59 -24.74 15.43
N LEU A 113 13.52 -23.94 15.55
CA LEU A 113 13.30 -22.71 14.77
C LEU A 113 13.87 -21.45 15.43
N LYS A 114 14.46 -21.57 16.64
CA LYS A 114 15.19 -20.51 17.35
C LYS A 114 16.70 -20.72 17.25
#